data_AF-A0A5N5M5D6-F1
#
_entry.id   AF-A0A5N5M5D6-F1
#
_cell.length_a   1.000
_cell.length_b   1.000
_cell.length_c   1.000
_cell.angle_alpha   90.00
_cell.angle_beta   90.00
_cell.angle_gamma   90.00
#
_symmetry.space_group_name_H-M   'P 1'
#
loop_
_entity.id
_entity.type
_entity.pdbx_description
1 polymer ?
#
loop_
_entity_poly.entity_id
_entity_poly.type
_entity_poly.pdbx_seq_one_letter_code
_entity_poly.pdbx_strand_id
1 'polypeptide(L)'
;MFSKRAKNMFAQISKDFTQPVPTYIYVQDEHGQYRNARKMAGRCSYGITETPHFIIICVSHSSCHIQKTVHGGKVTFWVNIVVVKLPRSKQGSIFRDPF
;
A
#
# COMPACT_ATOMS: atom_id res chain seq x y z
N MET A 1 -5.78 23.57 3.81
CA MET A 1 -4.50 23.64 4.55
C MET A 1 -3.95 22.22 4.69
N PHE A 2 -3.07 21.80 3.79
CA PHE A 2 -2.46 20.46 3.86
C PHE A 2 -1.26 20.51 4.80
N SER A 3 -1.34 19.80 5.93
CA SER A 3 -0.20 19.59 6.82
C SER A 3 0.92 18.91 6.03
N LYS A 4 2.02 19.63 5.76
CA LYS A 4 3.28 19.09 5.22
C LYS A 4 3.97 18.24 6.30
N ARG A 5 3.36 17.13 6.73
CA ARG A 5 4.14 16.08 7.40
C ARG A 5 5.03 15.44 6.34
N ALA A 6 6.34 15.50 6.54
CA ALA A 6 7.30 14.85 5.66
C ALA A 6 6.95 13.35 5.56
N LYS A 7 6.73 12.89 4.32
CA LYS A 7 6.58 11.47 4.01
C LYS A 7 8.00 10.93 3.87
N ASN A 8 8.41 10.08 4.81
CA ASN A 8 9.81 9.68 4.96
C ASN A 8 10.13 8.36 4.23
N MET A 9 9.13 7.51 4.04
CA MET A 9 9.27 6.22 3.37
C MET A 9 8.13 6.04 2.36
N PHE A 10 8.44 5.42 1.22
CA PHE A 10 7.42 5.05 0.25
C PHE A 10 7.69 3.67 -0.35
N ALA A 11 6.61 3.00 -0.74
CA ALA A 11 6.65 1.77 -1.51
C ALA A 11 5.83 1.94 -2.79
N GLN A 12 6.37 1.50 -3.91
CA GLN A 12 5.70 1.48 -5.20
C GLN A 12 5.37 0.03 -5.57
N ILE A 13 4.10 -0.24 -5.82
CA ILE A 13 3.58 -1.55 -6.20
C ILE A 13 3.12 -1.47 -7.65
N SER A 14 3.81 -2.18 -8.54
CA SER A 14 3.44 -2.23 -9.95
C SER A 14 2.15 -3.03 -10.17
N LYS A 15 1.30 -2.51 -11.06
CA LYS A 15 0.12 -3.20 -11.61
C LYS A 15 0.47 -3.68 -13.01
N ASP A 16 1.04 -4.87 -13.08
CA ASP A 16 1.29 -5.54 -14.36
C ASP A 16 -0.04 -6.07 -14.93
N PHE A 17 -0.30 -5.79 -16.21
CA PHE A 17 -1.51 -6.23 -16.91
C PHE A 17 -1.57 -7.75 -17.15
N THR A 18 -0.46 -8.43 -16.96
CA THR A 18 -0.33 -9.89 -17.08
C THR A 18 -0.45 -10.61 -15.74
N GLN A 19 -0.40 -9.87 -14.61
CA GLN A 19 -0.41 -10.45 -13.27
C GLN A 19 -1.75 -10.25 -12.53
N PRO A 20 -2.01 -11.07 -11.49
CA PRO A 20 -3.04 -10.80 -10.49
C PRO A 20 -3.01 -9.35 -9.98
N VAL A 21 -4.18 -8.74 -9.86
CA VAL A 21 -4.33 -7.31 -9.54
C VAL A 21 -4.11 -7.10 -8.04
N PRO A 22 -3.25 -6.17 -7.62
CA PRO A 22 -3.17 -5.73 -6.23
C PRO A 22 -4.53 -5.18 -5.76
N THR A 23 -5.26 -5.92 -4.92
CA THR A 23 -6.62 -5.54 -4.51
C THR A 23 -6.66 -5.05 -3.07
N TYR A 24 -6.04 -5.80 -2.15
CA TYR A 24 -6.02 -5.46 -0.74
C TYR A 24 -4.60 -5.16 -0.29
N ILE A 25 -4.48 -4.13 0.53
CA ILE A 25 -3.22 -3.66 1.09
C ILE A 25 -3.39 -3.64 2.59
N TYR A 26 -2.51 -4.33 3.28
CA TYR A 26 -2.48 -4.42 4.73
C TYR A 26 -1.17 -3.90 5.27
N VAL A 27 -1.24 -3.33 6.46
CA VAL A 27 -0.09 -3.04 7.31
C VAL A 27 -0.16 -3.99 8.50
N GLN A 28 0.96 -4.58 8.85
CA GLN A 28 1.06 -5.38 10.07
C GLN A 28 1.25 -4.45 11.28
N ASP A 29 0.45 -4.62 12.32
CA ASP A 29 0.62 -3.91 13.58
C ASP A 29 1.69 -4.58 14.48
N GLU A 30 1.98 -3.96 15.62
CA GLU A 30 2.98 -4.43 16.58
C GLU A 30 2.66 -5.80 17.21
N HIS A 31 1.40 -6.23 17.15
CA HIS A 31 0.93 -7.54 17.62
C HIS A 31 0.92 -8.58 16.50
N GLY A 32 1.45 -8.24 15.32
CA GLY A 32 1.45 -9.11 14.15
C GLY A 32 0.14 -9.17 13.38
N GLN A 33 -0.89 -8.38 13.75
CA GLN A 33 -2.19 -8.41 13.08
C GLN A 33 -2.22 -7.53 11.83
N TYR A 34 -2.93 -7.99 10.80
CA TYR A 34 -3.04 -7.27 9.53
C TYR A 34 -4.22 -6.31 9.53
N ARG A 35 -3.95 -5.02 9.28
CA ARG A 35 -4.96 -3.96 9.21
C ARG A 35 -5.03 -3.36 7.82
N ASN A 36 -6.24 -3.15 7.30
CA ASN A 36 -6.42 -2.61 5.94
C ASN A 36 -5.89 -1.17 5.84
N ALA A 37 -4.87 -0.95 5.01
CA ALA A 37 -4.16 0.32 4.90
C ALA A 37 -5.07 1.46 4.39
N ARG A 38 -5.96 1.17 3.43
CA ARG A 38 -6.91 2.17 2.89
C ARG A 38 -7.88 2.65 3.96
N LYS A 39 -8.43 1.74 4.77
CA LYS A 39 -9.34 2.10 5.88
C LYS A 39 -8.64 2.93 6.96
N MET A 40 -7.32 2.81 7.08
CA MET A 40 -6.54 3.49 8.11
C MET A 40 -5.87 4.77 7.65
N ALA A 41 -5.85 5.07 6.35
CA ALA A 41 -4.98 6.09 5.78
C ALA A 41 -5.19 7.48 6.42
N GLY A 42 -6.45 7.91 6.57
CA GLY A 42 -6.78 9.20 7.19
C GLY A 42 -6.32 9.30 8.65
N ARG A 43 -6.58 8.27 9.47
CA ARG A 43 -6.23 8.27 10.89
C ARG A 43 -4.73 8.06 11.17
N CYS A 44 -4.02 7.38 10.27
CA CYS A 44 -2.63 6.98 10.46
C CYS A 44 -1.63 7.80 9.65
N SER A 45 -2.08 8.91 9.04
CA SER A 45 -1.24 9.75 8.20
C SER A 45 -0.56 8.98 7.05
N TYR A 46 -1.23 7.95 6.50
CA TYR A 46 -0.73 7.28 5.30
C TYR A 46 -1.19 8.06 4.06
N GLY A 47 -0.31 8.19 3.07
CA GLY A 47 -0.69 8.59 1.73
C GLY A 47 -0.84 7.35 0.87
N ILE A 48 -2.01 7.14 0.26
CA ILE A 48 -2.19 6.08 -0.74
C ILE A 48 -2.62 6.75 -2.03
N THR A 49 -1.81 6.58 -3.07
CA THR A 49 -2.09 7.06 -4.42
C THR A 49 -2.21 5.86 -5.34
N GLU A 50 -3.31 5.78 -6.06
CA GLU A 50 -3.59 4.68 -6.96
C GLU A 50 -3.76 5.20 -8.38
N THR A 51 -3.00 4.62 -9.30
CA THR A 51 -3.07 4.90 -10.73
C THR A 51 -3.40 3.61 -11.48
N PRO A 52 -3.62 3.67 -12.80
CA PRO A 52 -3.78 2.46 -13.61
C PRO A 52 -2.58 1.51 -13.55
N HIS A 53 -1.37 2.04 -13.35
CA HIS A 53 -0.12 1.28 -13.47
C HIS A 53 0.56 0.98 -12.13
N PHE A 54 0.25 1.73 -11.08
CA PHE A 54 0.92 1.55 -9.80
C PHE A 54 0.05 1.96 -8.61
N ILE A 55 0.42 1.44 -7.45
CA ILE A 55 -0.02 1.94 -6.16
C ILE A 55 1.21 2.46 -5.44
N ILE A 56 1.15 3.71 -4.99
CA ILE A 56 2.18 4.31 -4.14
C ILE A 56 1.61 4.41 -2.73
N ILE A 57 2.34 3.87 -1.78
CA ILE A 57 2.05 4.01 -0.35
C ILE A 57 3.16 4.86 0.24
N CYS A 58 2.80 5.95 0.90
CA CYS A 58 3.72 6.83 1.61
C CYS A 58 3.39 6.83 3.10
N VAL A 59 4.42 6.76 3.94
CA VAL A 59 4.30 6.81 5.40
C VAL A 59 5.34 7.76 5.99
N SER A 60 5.04 8.34 7.16
CA SER A 60 6.02 9.07 7.97
C SER A 60 6.54 8.16 9.08
N HIS A 61 7.65 8.54 9.75
CA HIS A 61 8.12 7.81 10.94
C HIS A 61 7.14 7.88 12.12
N SER A 62 6.18 8.81 12.07
CA SER A 62 5.13 9.03 13.06
C SER A 62 3.78 8.42 12.66
N SER A 63 3.71 7.73 11.52
CA SER A 63 2.50 7.00 11.15
C SER A 63 2.25 5.83 12.11
N CYS A 64 1.01 5.31 12.13
CA CYS A 64 0.72 4.11 12.92
C CYS A 64 1.60 2.94 12.49
N HIS A 65 1.87 2.02 13.42
CA HIS A 65 2.50 0.72 13.15
C HIS A 65 3.89 0.77 12.52
N ILE A 66 4.54 1.94 12.53
CA ILE A 66 5.96 2.03 12.22
C ILE A 66 6.73 1.38 13.35
N GLN A 67 7.54 0.39 13.00
CA GLN A 67 8.47 -0.24 13.90
C GLN A 67 9.79 0.52 13.90
N LYS A 68 10.48 0.51 15.04
CA LYS A 68 11.73 1.24 15.27
C LYS A 68 12.70 0.38 16.07
N THR A 69 13.96 0.36 15.64
CA THR A 69 15.08 -0.23 16.39
C THR A 69 16.22 0.78 16.44
N VAL A 70 16.96 0.76 17.55
CA VAL A 70 18.18 1.54 17.73
C VAL A 70 19.34 0.57 17.94
N HIS A 71 20.35 0.63 17.08
CA HIS A 71 21.54 -0.21 17.17
C HIS A 71 22.79 0.62 16.86
N GLY A 72 23.75 0.67 17.79
CA GLY A 72 25.03 1.38 17.58
C GLY A 72 24.87 2.86 17.22
N GLY A 73 23.90 3.56 17.83
CA GLY A 73 23.59 4.95 17.51
C GLY A 73 22.82 5.19 16.21
N LYS A 74 22.52 4.14 15.41
CA LYS A 74 21.68 4.23 14.23
C LYS A 74 20.24 3.88 14.57
N VAL A 75 19.30 4.67 14.04
CA VAL A 75 17.86 4.42 14.17
C VAL A 75 17.32 3.92 12.84
N THR A 76 16.69 2.74 12.85
CA THR A 76 16.04 2.16 11.68
C THR A 76 14.54 2.16 11.91
N PHE A 77 13.79 2.63 10.92
CA PHE A 77 12.33 2.57 10.88
C PHE A 77 11.89 1.63 9.76
N TRP A 78 10.87 0.80 10.01
CA TRP A 78 10.28 -0.05 8.97
C TRP A 78 8.81 -0.30 9.24
N VAL A 79 8.13 -0.82 8.23
CA VAL A 79 6.73 -1.23 8.31
C VAL A 79 6.50 -2.40 7.37
N ASN A 80 5.78 -3.40 7.83
CA ASN A 80 5.45 -4.55 7.00
C ASN A 80 4.16 -4.25 6.22
N ILE A 81 4.31 -4.17 4.89
CA ILE A 81 3.20 -3.98 3.95
C ILE A 81 2.93 -5.31 3.25
N VAL A 82 1.70 -5.80 3.37
CA VAL A 82 1.25 -7.01 2.67
C VAL A 82 0.26 -6.63 1.59
N VAL A 83 0.55 -7.09 0.36
CA VAL A 83 -0.29 -6.85 -0.80
C VAL A 83 -0.91 -8.17 -1.23
N VAL A 84 -2.23 -8.28 -1.09
CA VAL A 84 -2.98 -9.42 -1.60
C VAL A 84 -3.38 -9.11 -3.03
N LYS A 85 -2.92 -9.97 -3.95
CA LYS A 85 -3.27 -9.90 -5.37
C LYS A 85 -4.37 -10.89 -5.69
N LEU A 86 -5.45 -10.45 -6.32
CA LEU A 86 -6.52 -11.33 -6.78
C LEU A 86 -6.36 -11.66 -8.27
N PRO A 87 -6.75 -12.87 -8.72
CA PRO A 87 -6.83 -13.18 -10.13
C PRO A 87 -7.66 -12.12 -10.86
N ARG A 88 -7.27 -11.79 -12.09
CA ARG A 88 -8.11 -10.96 -12.95
C ARG A 88 -9.39 -11.73 -13.23
N SER A 89 -10.54 -11.10 -12.99
CA SER A 89 -11.80 -11.63 -13.51
C SER A 89 -11.63 -11.76 -15.02
N LYS A 90 -11.70 -12.99 -15.54
CA LYS A 90 -11.81 -13.25 -16.98
C LYS A 90 -13.22 -12.92 -17.44
N GLN A 91 -13.72 -11.72 -17.16
CA GLN A 91 -14.93 -11.23 -17.79
C GLN A 91 -14.56 -10.93 -19.25
N GLY A 92 -14.55 -11.98 -20.07
CA GLY A 92 -14.33 -11.85 -21.50
C GLY A 92 -15.43 -10.98 -22.07
N SER A 93 -15.10 -9.79 -22.54
CA SER A 93 -15.97 -9.04 -23.42
C SER A 93 -16.03 -9.79 -24.75
N ILE A 94 -17.12 -10.51 -24.98
CA ILE A 94 -17.46 -11.04 -26.30
C ILE A 94 -17.96 -9.84 -27.10
N PHE A 95 -17.09 -9.29 -27.95
CA PHE A 95 -17.52 -8.41 -29.03
C PHE A 95 -18.19 -9.33 -30.06
N ARG A 96 -19.51 -9.19 -30.23
CA ARG A 96 -20.20 -9.78 -31.38
C ARG A 96 -20.23 -8.69 -32.45
N ASP A 97 -19.49 -8.89 -33.53
CA ASP A 97 -19.69 -8.09 -34.73
C ASP A 97 -21.09 -8.40 -35.30
N PRO A 98 -21.95 -7.38 -35.50
CA PRO A 98 -23.19 -7.57 -36.23
C PRO A 98 -22.84 -7.66 -37.72
N PHE A 99 -22.95 -8.87 -38.28
CA PHE A 99 -23.18 -9.06 -39.71
C PHE A 99 -24.68 -9.06 -39.98
#